data_AF-A0A2T0LY04-F1
#
_entry.id   AF-A0A2T0LY04-F1
#
_cell.length_a   1.000
_cell.length_b   1.000
_cell.length_c   1.000
_cell.angle_alpha   90.00
_cell.angle_beta   90.00
_cell.angle_gamma   90.00
#
_symmetry.space_group_name_H-M   'P 1'
#
loop_
_entity.id
_entity.type
_entity.pdbx_description
1 polymer ?
#
loop_
_entity_poly.entity_id
_entity_poly.type
_entity_poly.pdbx_seq_one_letter_code
_entity_poly.pdbx_strand_id
1 'polypeptide(L)'
;MSGRFEVELDVLDGAATAVSQTMHDMETCKIESICGPAEMYGHDGVHEAFEHFCGRWQQGVELLIEDGATIAGALNRAVEGYGDFEGEAEQVFGGQAEP
;
A
#
# COMPACT_ATOMS: atom_id res chain seq x y z
N MET A 1 33.21 -1.46 -13.16
CA MET A 1 32.43 -2.12 -12.11
C MET A 1 30.97 -1.78 -12.38
N SER A 2 30.29 -2.57 -13.21
CA SER A 2 28.86 -2.41 -13.44
C SER A 2 28.18 -3.42 -12.55
N GLY A 3 27.70 -2.98 -11.39
CA GLY A 3 26.89 -3.81 -10.52
C GLY A 3 25.60 -4.15 -11.26
N ARG A 4 25.35 -5.43 -11.50
CA ARG A 4 24.06 -5.91 -11.97
C ARG A 4 23.10 -5.75 -10.79
N PHE A 5 22.09 -4.91 -10.93
CA PHE A 5 20.96 -4.91 -10.01
C PHE A 5 20.11 -6.12 -10.41
N GLU A 6 20.08 -7.12 -9.53
CA GLU A 6 19.20 -8.28 -9.66
C GLU A 6 17.97 -7.96 -8.81
N VAL A 7 16.85 -7.68 -9.46
CA VAL A 7 15.58 -7.36 -8.79
C VAL A 7 14.71 -8.59 -8.87
N GLU A 8 14.38 -9.16 -7.70
CA GLU A 8 13.44 -10.27 -7.59
C GLU A 8 12.01 -9.73 -7.82
N LEU A 9 11.50 -9.87 -9.04
CA LEU A 9 10.21 -9.31 -9.45
C LEU A 9 9.03 -9.89 -8.67
N ASP A 10 9.12 -11.16 -8.30
CA ASP A 10 8.12 -11.85 -7.47
C ASP A 10 8.09 -11.29 -6.04
N VAL A 11 9.23 -10.96 -5.47
CA VAL A 11 9.33 -10.32 -4.15
C VAL A 11 8.75 -8.91 -4.20
N LEU A 12 9.03 -8.17 -5.28
CA LEU A 12 8.55 -6.80 -5.46
C LEU A 12 7.03 -6.74 -5.70
N ASP A 13 6.49 -7.65 -6.53
CA ASP A 13 5.05 -7.82 -6.75
C ASP A 13 4.33 -8.27 -5.46
N GLY A 14 4.94 -9.20 -4.72
CA GLY A 14 4.46 -9.63 -3.42
C GLY A 14 4.38 -8.48 -2.41
N ALA A 15 5.36 -7.58 -2.41
CA ALA A 15 5.35 -6.39 -1.56
C ALA A 15 4.22 -5.41 -1.96
N ALA A 16 4.02 -5.17 -3.25
CA ALA A 16 2.93 -4.31 -3.73
C ALA A 16 1.54 -4.87 -3.34
N THR A 17 1.37 -6.18 -3.49
CA THR A 17 0.17 -6.91 -3.07
C THR A 17 -0.04 -6.78 -1.57
N ALA A 18 0.99 -7.03 -0.76
CA ALA A 18 0.89 -6.98 0.70
C ALA A 18 0.55 -5.58 1.23
N VAL A 19 1.13 -4.53 0.64
CA VAL A 19 0.77 -3.13 0.97
C VAL A 19 -0.70 -2.88 0.66
N SER A 20 -1.15 -3.27 -0.53
CA SER A 20 -2.55 -3.08 -0.96
C SER A 20 -3.53 -3.82 -0.03
N GLN A 21 -3.20 -5.06 0.33
CA GLN A 21 -3.99 -5.87 1.27
C GLN A 21 -4.07 -5.19 2.66
N THR A 22 -2.94 -4.68 3.16
CA THR A 22 -2.89 -4.00 4.47
C THR A 22 -3.74 -2.73 4.48
N MET A 23 -3.74 -1.95 3.39
CA MET A 23 -4.58 -0.76 3.28
C MET A 23 -6.07 -1.14 3.21
N HIS A 24 -6.41 -2.22 2.52
CA HIS A 24 -7.77 -2.73 2.51
C HIS A 24 -8.23 -3.20 3.90
N ASP A 25 -7.37 -3.92 4.64
CA ASP A 25 -7.69 -4.35 6.00
C ASP A 25 -7.91 -3.15 6.94
N MET A 26 -7.13 -2.08 6.76
CA MET A 26 -7.28 -0.82 7.49
C MET A 26 -8.63 -0.13 7.20
N GLU A 27 -9.14 -0.16 5.97
CA GLU A 27 -10.50 0.34 5.63
C GLU A 27 -11.60 -0.42 6.38
N THR A 28 -11.38 -1.71 6.65
CA THR A 28 -12.36 -2.55 7.35
C THR A 28 -12.30 -2.42 8.88
N CYS A 29 -11.17 -1.97 9.43
CA CYS A 29 -10.97 -1.70 10.86
C CYS A 29 -11.59 -0.36 11.30
N LYS A 30 -12.91 -0.26 11.17
CA LYS A 30 -13.67 0.95 11.50
C LYS A 30 -13.86 1.08 13.01
N ILE A 31 -13.49 2.25 13.54
CA ILE A 31 -13.79 2.64 14.93
C ILE A 31 -15.18 3.28 15.08
N GLU A 32 -16.00 3.28 14.02
CA GLU A 32 -17.32 3.91 14.00
C GLU A 32 -18.21 3.45 15.16
N SER A 33 -18.01 2.24 15.68
CA SER A 33 -18.76 1.70 16.83
C SER A 33 -18.51 2.43 18.16
N ILE A 34 -17.38 3.13 18.31
CA ILE A 34 -17.05 3.92 19.51
C ILE A 34 -17.26 5.43 19.30
N CYS A 35 -17.67 5.83 18.09
CA CYS A 35 -17.96 7.21 17.72
C CYS A 35 -19.48 7.39 17.70
N GLY A 36 -20.02 8.24 18.56
CA GLY A 36 -21.46 8.36 18.75
C GLY A 36 -21.88 9.68 19.37
N PRO A 37 -23.19 9.86 19.60
CA PRO A 37 -23.71 11.08 20.21
C PRO A 37 -23.44 11.12 21.73
N ALA A 38 -23.53 12.31 22.33
CA ALA A 38 -23.15 12.58 23.72
C ALA A 38 -23.81 11.65 24.75
N GLU A 39 -25.03 11.20 24.49
CA GLU A 39 -25.80 10.30 25.36
C GLU A 39 -25.11 8.94 25.58
N MET A 40 -24.18 8.56 24.70
CA MET A 40 -23.44 7.30 24.80
C MET A 40 -22.30 7.35 25.83
N TYR A 41 -21.85 8.54 26.23
CA TYR A 41 -20.62 8.72 27.02
C TYR A 41 -20.86 9.12 28.49
N GLY A 42 -22.07 9.58 28.83
CA GLY A 42 -22.46 9.95 30.20
C GLY A 42 -21.73 11.17 30.80
N HIS A 43 -20.77 11.75 30.07
CA HIS A 43 -20.03 12.94 30.47
C HIS A 43 -19.51 13.70 29.24
N ASP A 44 -19.76 15.00 29.17
CA ASP A 44 -19.45 15.84 28.01
C ASP A 44 -17.95 15.84 27.66
N GLY A 45 -17.07 15.92 28.65
CA GLY A 45 -15.63 15.88 28.41
C GLY A 45 -15.11 14.53 27.87
N VAL A 46 -15.84 13.43 28.12
CA VAL A 46 -15.51 12.12 27.51
C VAL A 46 -15.99 12.11 26.06
N HIS A 47 -17.20 12.63 25.82
CA HIS A 47 -17.72 12.79 24.47
C HIS A 47 -16.79 13.64 23.59
N GLU A 48 -16.36 14.81 24.06
CA GLU A 48 -15.44 15.71 23.33
C GLU A 48 -14.10 15.02 23.01
N ALA A 49 -13.55 14.27 23.98
CA ALA A 49 -12.31 13.52 23.76
C ALA A 49 -12.47 12.42 22.69
N PHE A 50 -13.60 11.69 22.70
CA PHE A 50 -13.90 10.68 21.69
C PHE A 50 -14.21 11.29 20.33
N GLU A 51 -14.93 12.41 20.26
CA GLU A 51 -15.20 13.14 19.01
C GLU A 51 -13.88 13.55 18.34
N HIS A 52 -12.98 14.19 19.10
CA HIS A 52 -11.67 14.59 18.60
C HIS A 52 -10.80 13.39 18.19
N PHE A 53 -10.81 12.32 18.99
CA PHE A 53 -10.10 11.08 18.65
C PHE A 53 -10.64 10.46 17.36
N CYS A 54 -11.96 10.29 17.25
CA CYS A 54 -12.63 9.69 16.10
C CYS A 54 -12.35 10.47 14.82
N GLY A 55 -12.47 11.80 14.85
CA GLY A 55 -12.19 12.65 13.69
C GLY A 55 -10.73 12.56 13.25
N ARG A 56 -9.78 12.62 14.19
CA ARG A 56 -8.35 12.50 13.86
C ARG A 56 -7.98 11.11 13.36
N TRP A 57 -8.54 10.06 13.93
CA TRP A 57 -8.30 8.69 13.50
C TRP A 57 -8.80 8.48 12.08
N GLN A 58 -10.05 8.85 11.80
CA GLN A 58 -10.64 8.68 10.47
C GLN A 58 -9.83 9.41 9.40
N GLN A 59 -9.50 10.68 9.63
CA GLN A 59 -8.64 11.44 8.72
C GLN A 59 -7.25 10.81 8.55
N GLY A 60 -6.65 10.34 9.64
CA GLY A 60 -5.32 9.70 9.59
C GLY A 60 -5.32 8.39 8.81
N VAL A 61 -6.37 7.57 8.96
CA VAL A 61 -6.53 6.31 8.23
C VAL A 61 -6.78 6.57 6.75
N GLU A 62 -7.63 7.53 6.40
CA GLU A 62 -7.87 7.93 5.01
C GLU A 62 -6.55 8.34 4.30
N LEU A 63 -5.76 9.22 4.93
CA LEU A 63 -4.45 9.63 4.39
C LEU A 63 -3.48 8.45 4.25
N LEU A 64 -3.44 7.56 5.25
CA LEU A 64 -2.56 6.40 5.23
C LEU A 64 -2.93 5.42 4.09
N ILE A 65 -4.23 5.23 3.83
CA ILE A 65 -4.71 4.42 2.71
C ILE A 65 -4.28 5.02 1.37
N GLU A 66 -4.44 6.34 1.19
CA GLU A 66 -4.02 7.06 -0.02
C GLU A 66 -2.50 6.93 -0.28
N ASP A 67 -1.70 7.13 0.78
CA ASP A 67 -0.24 6.98 0.71
C ASP A 67 0.15 5.53 0.38
N GLY A 68 -0.51 4.55 1.02
CA GLY A 68 -0.28 3.13 0.76
C GLY A 68 -0.62 2.73 -0.67
N ALA A 69 -1.74 3.22 -1.22
CA ALA A 69 -2.10 3.01 -2.62
C ALA A 69 -1.06 3.61 -3.58
N THR A 70 -0.53 4.78 -3.24
CA THR A 70 0.54 5.43 -4.02
C THR A 70 1.82 4.59 -4.01
N ILE A 71 2.20 4.04 -2.84
CA ILE A 71 3.36 3.14 -2.70
C ILE A 71 3.16 1.86 -3.52
N ALA A 72 2.02 1.17 -3.37
CA ALA A 72 1.72 -0.04 -4.14
C ALA A 72 1.77 0.22 -5.65
N GLY A 73 1.18 1.33 -6.12
CA GLY A 73 1.24 1.72 -7.53
C GLY A 73 2.64 2.07 -8.01
N ALA A 74 3.53 2.57 -7.15
CA ALA A 74 4.94 2.78 -7.49
C ALA A 74 5.71 1.46 -7.61
N LEU A 75 5.43 0.50 -6.72
CA LEU A 75 6.03 -0.84 -6.77
C LEU A 75 5.60 -1.60 -8.03
N ASN A 76 4.32 -1.56 -8.39
CA ASN A 76 3.82 -2.19 -9.62
C ASN A 76 4.49 -1.62 -10.88
N ARG A 77 4.61 -0.28 -10.96
CA ARG A 77 5.34 0.36 -12.08
C ARG A 77 6.80 -0.07 -12.16
N ALA A 78 7.43 -0.33 -11.02
CA ALA A 78 8.79 -0.85 -10.99
C ALA A 78 8.84 -2.31 -11.49
N VAL A 79 7.89 -3.16 -11.09
CA VAL A 79 7.77 -4.54 -11.60
C VAL A 79 7.61 -4.55 -13.12
N GLU A 80 6.70 -3.73 -13.66
CA GLU A 80 6.49 -3.58 -15.11
C GLU A 80 7.78 -3.15 -15.81
N GLY A 81 8.44 -2.10 -15.33
CA GLY A 81 9.65 -1.56 -15.95
C GLY A 81 10.84 -2.54 -15.95
N TYR A 82 11.02 -3.32 -14.89
CA TYR A 82 12.07 -4.34 -14.86
C TYR A 82 11.71 -5.58 -15.69
N GLY A 83 10.44 -6.01 -15.68
CA GLY A 83 9.97 -7.13 -16.50
C GLY A 83 10.09 -6.86 -18.00
N ASP A 84 9.76 -5.64 -18.44
CA ASP A 84 9.94 -5.22 -19.83
C ASP A 84 11.42 -5.27 -20.23
N PHE A 85 12.32 -4.74 -19.40
CA PHE A 85 13.76 -4.76 -19.65
C PHE A 85 14.33 -6.19 -19.73
N GLU A 86 13.89 -7.10 -18.85
CA GLU A 86 14.27 -8.51 -18.90
C GLU A 86 13.76 -9.20 -20.15
N GLY A 87 12.50 -8.96 -20.53
CA GLY A 87 11.92 -9.52 -21.76
C GLY A 87 12.58 -9.01 -23.05
N GLU A 88 12.99 -7.74 -23.07
CA GLU A 88 13.78 -7.17 -24.18
C GLU A 88 15.19 -7.79 -24.24
N ALA A 89 15.86 -7.94 -23.09
CA ALA A 89 17.17 -8.57 -23.02
C ALA A 89 17.12 -10.04 -23.47
N GLU A 90 16.13 -10.82 -23.02
CA GLU A 90 15.96 -12.21 -23.41
C GLU A 90 15.73 -12.35 -24.94
N GLN A 91 14.98 -11.44 -25.56
CA GLN A 91 14.78 -11.43 -27.02
C GLN A 91 16.06 -11.07 -27.80
N VAL A 92 16.85 -10.12 -27.31
CA VAL A 92 18.09 -9.67 -27.96
C VAL A 92 19.19 -10.72 -27.83
N PHE A 93 19.31 -11.39 -26.67
CA PHE A 93 20.38 -12.35 -26.40
C PHE A 93 19.99 -13.81 -26.65
N GLY A 94 18.71 -14.17 -26.54
CA GLY A 94 18.19 -15.51 -26.84
C GLY A 94 18.12 -15.83 -28.34
N GLY A 95 18.11 -14.80 -29.20
CA GLY A 95 18.20 -14.94 -30.66
C GLY A 95 19.60 -15.29 -31.19
N GLN A 96 20.62 -15.41 -30.33
CA GLN A 96 22.01 -15.70 -30.74
C GLN A 96 22.44 -17.16 -30.52
N ALA A 97 21.53 -18.09 -30.22
CA ALA A 97 21.82 -19.52 -30.18
C ALA A 97 21.50 -20.21 -31.51
N GLU A 98 22.44 -20.21 -32.46
CA GLU A 98 22.51 -21.15 -33.60
C GLU A 98 23.99 -21.42 -33.95
N PRO A 99 24.34 -22.61 -34.49
CA PRO A 99 23.76 -23.19 -35.71
C PRO A 99 23.08 -24.56 -35.56
#